data_AF-U1Y2M8-F1
#
_entry.id   AF-U1Y2M8-F1
#
_cell.length_a   1.000
_cell.length_b   1.000
_cell.length_c   1.000
_cell.angle_alpha   90.00
_cell.angle_beta   90.00
_cell.angle_gamma   90.00
#
_symmetry.space_group_name_H-M   'P 1'
#
loop_
_entity.id
_entity.type
_entity.pdbx_description
1 polymer ?
#
loop_
_entity_poly.entity_id
_entity_poly.type
_entity_poly.pdbx_seq_one_letter_code
_entity_poly.pdbx_strand_id
1 'polypeptide(L)' 'MDWYKTIKRYYDMGLYTKESEDTMYVGNFVVYGKITAEQYQAITDEQYPKATE' A
#
# COMPACT_ATOMS: atom_id res chain seq x y z
N MET A 1 -11.09 -4.71 -11.76
CA MET A 1 -11.27 -3.96 -10.49
C MET A 1 -10.07 -3.06 -10.31
N ASP A 2 -10.28 -1.77 -10.02
CA ASP A 2 -9.21 -0.83 -9.70
C ASP A 2 -8.74 -1.04 -8.26
N TRP A 3 -7.79 -1.94 -8.04
CA TRP A 3 -7.24 -2.20 -6.70
C TRP A 3 -6.68 -0.94 -6.06
N TYR A 4 -6.04 -0.07 -6.84
CA TYR A 4 -5.58 1.24 -6.39
C TYR A 4 -6.69 2.06 -5.71
N LYS A 5 -7.86 2.21 -6.36
CA LYS A 5 -8.98 2.99 -5.80
C LYS A 5 -9.54 2.35 -4.54
N THR A 6 -9.64 1.02 -4.51
CA THR A 6 -10.06 0.28 -3.32
C THR A 6 -9.07 0.52 -2.19
N ILE A 7 -7.79 0.21 -2.37
CA ILE A 7 -6.77 0.35 -1.33
C ILE A 7 -6.66 1.79 -0.84
N LYS A 8 -6.68 2.77 -1.74
CA LYS A 8 -6.71 4.20 -1.38
C LYS A 8 -7.90 4.52 -0.47
N ARG A 9 -9.10 4.08 -0.83
CA ARG A 9 -10.31 4.30 -0.02
C ARG A 9 -10.19 3.68 1.37
N TYR A 10 -9.67 2.45 1.46
CA TYR A 10 -9.49 1.76 2.74
C TYR A 10 -8.40 2.43 3.59
N TYR A 11 -7.34 2.94 2.97
CA TYR A 11 -6.31 3.74 3.63
C TYR A 11 -6.88 5.07 4.16
N ASP A 12 -7.63 5.82 3.33
CA ASP A 12 -8.35 7.05 3.74
C ASP A 12 -9.35 6.79 4.87
N MET A 13 -9.93 5.59 4.95
CA MET A 13 -10.81 5.16 6.05
C MET A 13 -10.05 4.74 7.32
N GLY A 14 -8.72 4.69 7.29
CA GLY A 14 -7.88 4.22 8.39
C GLY A 14 -7.91 2.69 8.58
N LEU A 15 -8.38 1.93 7.58
CA LEU A 15 -8.39 0.46 7.61
C LEU A 15 -7.04 -0.12 7.19
N TYR A 16 -6.33 0.58 6.30
CA TYR A 16 -4.98 0.22 5.87
C TYR A 16 -3.96 1.19 6.41
N THR A 17 -2.75 0.68 6.59
CA THR A 17 -1.64 1.39 7.21
C THR A 17 -0.38 1.21 6.38
N LYS A 18 0.54 2.15 6.51
CA LYS A 18 1.86 2.12 5.87
C LYS A 18 2.93 1.47 6.75
N GLU A 19 2.57 1.04 7.96
CA GLU A 19 3.44 0.35 8.89
C GLU A 19 3.58 -1.11 8.45
N SER A 20 4.81 -1.60 8.26
CA SER A 20 5.07 -2.98 7.81
C SER A 20 4.76 -4.04 8.87
N GLU A 21 4.70 -3.64 10.14
CA GLU A 21 4.36 -4.53 11.27
C GLU A 21 2.86 -4.83 11.35
N ASP A 22 2.04 -4.03 10.69
CA ASP A 22 0.60 -4.18 10.69
C ASP A 22 0.13 -5.21 9.66
N THR A 23 -0.88 -5.98 10.03
CA THR A 23 -1.53 -6.94 9.11
C THR A 23 -2.18 -6.26 7.91
N MET A 24 -2.51 -4.97 8.07
CA MET A 24 -3.17 -4.12 7.09
C MET A 24 -2.19 -3.22 6.34
N TYR A 25 -0.92 -3.65 6.24
CA TYR A 25 0.13 -2.95 5.52
C TYR A 25 -0.17 -2.81 4.01
N VAL A 26 -0.21 -1.57 3.52
CA VAL A 26 -0.46 -1.25 2.10
C VAL A 26 0.61 -1.87 1.19
N GLY A 27 1.83 -2.05 1.69
CA GLY A 27 2.92 -2.60 0.91
C GLY A 27 2.73 -4.07 0.54
N ASN A 28 1.93 -4.83 1.29
CA ASN A 28 1.57 -6.20 0.93
C ASN A 28 0.89 -6.25 -0.45
N PHE A 29 0.08 -5.25 -0.80
CA PHE A 29 -0.56 -5.17 -2.10
C PHE A 29 0.43 -4.94 -3.25
N VAL A 30 1.61 -4.37 -2.98
CA VAL A 30 2.71 -4.29 -3.95
C VAL A 30 3.31 -5.68 -4.16
N VAL A 31 3.58 -6.42 -3.09
CA VAL A 31 4.10 -7.80 -3.14
C VAL A 31 3.14 -8.74 -3.88
N TYR A 32 1.83 -8.60 -3.65
CA TYR A 32 0.80 -9.37 -4.33
C TYR A 32 0.55 -8.93 -5.78
N GLY A 33 1.25 -7.91 -6.29
CA GLY A 33 1.08 -7.38 -7.64
C GLY A 33 -0.30 -6.74 -7.88
N LYS A 34 -0.98 -6.28 -6.82
CA LYS A 34 -2.26 -5.57 -6.92
C LYS A 34 -2.07 -4.10 -7.24
N ILE A 35 -0.98 -3.51 -6.75
CA ILE A 35 -0.56 -2.13 -7.01
C ILE A 35 0.94 -2.06 -7.29
N THR A 36 1.41 -0.95 -7.86
CA THR A 36 2.84 -0.67 -8.05
C THR A 36 3.43 0.10 -6.85
N ALA A 37 4.76 0.18 -6.77
CA ALA A 37 5.43 1.00 -5.76
C ALA A 37 5.08 2.50 -5.89
N GLU A 38 4.87 3.00 -7.12
CA GLU A 38 4.41 4.37 -7.37
C GLU A 38 2.99 4.59 -6.83
N GLN A 39 2.12 3.60 -7.00
CA GLN A 39 0.76 3.62 -6.46
C GLN A 39 0.74 3.54 -4.94
N TYR A 40 1.63 2.75 -4.33
CA TYR A 40 1.83 2.75 -2.88
C TYR A 40 2.18 4.16 -2.39
N GLN A 41 3.19 4.79 -3.01
CA GLN A 41 3.62 6.13 -2.65
C GLN A 41 2.51 7.16 -2.83
N ALA A 42 1.68 7.03 -3.87
CA ALA A 42 0.53 7.90 -4.08
C ALA A 42 -0.63 7.67 -3.07
N ILE A 43 -0.62 6.58 -2.30
CA ILE A 43 -1.62 6.28 -1.26
C ILE A 43 -1.11 6.71 0.11
N THR A 44 0.14 6.38 0.42
CA THR A 44 0.71 6.53 1.77
C THR A 44 1.54 7.79 1.95
N ASP A 45 1.78 8.53 0.86
CA ASP A 45 2.73 9.65 0.76
C ASP A 45 4.17 9.27 1.20
N GLU A 46 4.48 7.97 1.25
CA GLU A 46 5.79 7.44 1.61
C GLU A 46 6.36 6.58 0.50
N GLN A 47 7.69 6.61 0.34
CA GLN A 47 8.35 5.67 -0.56
C GLN A 47 8.10 4.25 -0.07
N TYR A 48 7.78 3.36 -1.01
CA TYR A 48 7.70 1.94 -0.71
C TYR A 48 9.06 1.49 -0.16
N PRO A 49 9.15 1.00 1.09
CA PRO A 49 10.40 0.53 1.65
C PRO A 49 10.77 -0.73 0.88
N LYS A 50 11.55 -0.54 -0.18
CA LYS A 50 12.07 -1.63 -0.98
C LYS A 50 13.01 -2.39 -0.08
N ALA A 51 12.58 -3.56 0.39
CA ALA A 51 13.48 -4.52 1.02
C ALA A 51 14.63 -4.70 0.04
N THR A 52 15.79 -4.16 0.41
CA THR A 52 17.02 -4.36 -0.34
C THR A 52 17.44 -5.77 0.02
N GLU A 53 17.17 -6.72 -0.88
CA GLU A 53 17.85 -8.01 -0.93
C GLU A 53 18.71 -8.05 -2.20
#